data_AF-A0A839JBB2-F1
#
_entry.id   AF-A0A839JBB2-F1
#
_cell.length_a   1.000
_cell.length_b   1.000
_cell.length_c   1.000
_cell.angle_alpha   90.00
_cell.angle_beta   90.00
_cell.angle_gamma   90.00
#
_symmetry.space_group_name_H-M   'P 1'
#
loop_
_entity.id
_entity.type
_entity.pdbx_description
1 polymer ?
#
loop_
_entity_poly.entity_id
_entity_poly.type
_entity_poly.pdbx_seq_one_letter_code
_entity_poly.pdbx_strand_id
1 'polypeptide(L)'
;MAELPRSSKYRATPNAPLDDGERNRLVERLNAAYEAGQVSADEYPRLLDTLFGATTLGEVAGVVEVLPGASTHDVPAIVEAGPGRPGELSEARAPSGAMVAKVAAGGVVALVLLLVILFAILL
;
A
#
# COMPACT_ATOMS: atom_id res chain seq x y z
N MET A 1 4.58 -14.64 28.06
CA MET A 1 3.76 -14.19 26.91
C MET A 1 4.35 -12.86 26.45
N ALA A 2 4.85 -12.81 25.23
CA ALA A 2 5.42 -11.58 24.68
C ALA A 2 4.26 -10.67 24.27
N GLU A 3 3.99 -9.65 25.08
CA GLU A 3 2.92 -8.70 24.81
C GLU A 3 3.26 -7.87 23.56
N LEU A 4 2.33 -7.71 22.61
CA LEU A 4 2.60 -6.90 21.42
C LEU A 4 2.99 -5.47 21.80
N PRO A 5 4.00 -4.87 21.12
CA PRO A 5 4.32 -3.47 21.30
C PRO A 5 3.10 -2.58 21.08
N ARG A 6 2.99 -1.48 21.82
CA ARG A 6 1.87 -0.51 21.66
C ARG A 6 1.79 0.09 20.26
N SER A 7 2.92 0.15 19.55
CA SER A 7 3.01 0.60 18.15
C SER A 7 2.56 -0.45 17.13
N SER A 8 2.26 -1.67 17.55
CA SER A 8 1.76 -2.72 16.66
C SER A 8 0.39 -2.33 16.10
N LYS A 9 0.20 -2.50 14.79
CA LYS A 9 -1.05 -2.25 14.07
C LYS A 9 -2.28 -2.82 14.80
N TYR A 10 -2.17 -4.06 15.31
CA TYR A 10 -3.27 -4.78 15.97
C TYR A 10 -3.67 -4.18 17.33
N ARG A 11 -2.77 -3.43 17.99
CA ARG A 11 -3.06 -2.71 19.24
C ARG A 11 -3.35 -1.23 19.03
N ALA A 12 -2.74 -0.60 18.04
CA ALA A 12 -2.93 0.82 17.74
C ALA A 12 -4.30 1.09 17.12
N THR A 13 -4.79 0.18 16.27
CA THR A 13 -6.08 0.30 15.59
C THR A 13 -6.93 -0.97 15.78
N PRO A 14 -7.38 -1.28 17.00
CA PRO A 14 -8.04 -2.56 17.31
C PRO A 14 -9.42 -2.67 16.65
N ASN A 15 -10.14 -1.57 16.48
CA ASN A 15 -11.48 -1.53 15.87
C ASN A 15 -11.45 -1.45 14.33
N ALA A 16 -10.26 -1.38 13.72
CA ALA A 16 -10.19 -1.38 12.26
C ALA A 16 -10.60 -2.76 11.72
N PRO A 17 -11.27 -2.81 10.55
CA PRO A 17 -11.67 -4.06 9.95
C PRO A 17 -10.45 -4.91 9.58
N LEU A 18 -10.56 -6.21 9.80
CA LEU A 18 -9.62 -7.19 9.27
C LEU A 18 -9.96 -7.47 7.80
N ASP A 19 -9.15 -6.93 6.89
CA ASP A 19 -9.30 -7.20 5.47
C ASP A 19 -8.84 -8.62 5.09
N ASP A 20 -9.34 -9.13 3.96
CA ASP A 20 -9.03 -10.49 3.50
C ASP A 20 -7.55 -10.69 3.18
N GLY A 21 -6.85 -9.64 2.73
CA GLY A 21 -5.43 -9.69 2.44
C GLY A 21 -4.60 -9.89 3.70
N GLU A 22 -4.94 -9.17 4.77
CA GLU A 22 -4.34 -9.31 6.09
C GLU A 22 -4.64 -10.69 6.69
N ARG A 23 -5.89 -11.17 6.58
CA ARG A 23 -6.25 -12.52 7.03
C ARG A 23 -5.42 -13.59 6.32
N ASN A 24 -5.29 -13.50 4.99
CA ASN A 24 -4.50 -14.46 4.21
C ASN A 24 -3.03 -14.45 4.61
N ARG A 25 -2.42 -13.27 4.81
CA ARG A 25 -1.03 -13.18 5.31
C ARG A 25 -0.84 -13.82 6.68
N LEU A 26 -1.81 -13.66 7.57
CA LEU A 26 -1.75 -14.29 8.90
C LEU A 26 -1.91 -15.81 8.82
N VAL A 27 -2.75 -16.31 7.92
CA VAL A 27 -2.88 -17.75 7.64
C VAL A 27 -1.58 -18.31 7.07
N GLU A 28 -0.96 -17.66 6.10
CA GLU A 28 0.33 -18.09 5.55
C GLU A 28 1.42 -18.17 6.63
N ARG A 29 1.49 -17.16 7.51
CA ARG A 29 2.41 -17.17 8.65
C ARG A 29 2.10 -18.28 9.65
N LEU A 30 0.83 -18.56 9.93
CA LEU A 30 0.41 -19.64 10.80
C LEU A 30 0.79 -21.01 10.22
N ASN A 31 0.60 -21.20 8.91
CA ASN A 31 1.02 -22.41 8.21
C ASN A 31 2.54 -22.62 8.30
N ALA A 32 3.33 -21.57 8.02
CA ALA A 32 4.78 -21.63 8.12
C ALA A 32 5.25 -21.94 9.55
N ALA A 33 4.62 -21.35 10.57
CA ALA A 33 4.94 -21.62 11.96
C ALA A 33 4.59 -23.05 12.38
N TYR A 34 3.51 -23.61 11.85
CA TYR A 34 3.14 -25.02 12.06
C TYR A 34 4.12 -25.97 11.38
N GLU A 35 4.47 -25.71 10.12
CA GLU A 35 5.45 -26.50 9.37
C GLU A 35 6.84 -26.47 10.01
N ALA A 36 7.22 -25.34 10.61
CA ALA A 36 8.46 -25.18 11.37
C ALA A 36 8.42 -25.83 12.77
N GLY A 37 7.28 -26.42 13.18
CA GLY A 37 7.10 -27.03 14.50
C GLY A 37 7.01 -26.04 15.66
N GLN A 38 6.78 -24.76 15.37
CA GLN A 38 6.66 -23.69 16.37
C GLN A 38 5.25 -23.56 16.92
N VAL A 39 4.25 -24.02 16.16
CA VAL A 39 2.85 -24.17 16.58
C VAL A 39 2.52 -25.65 16.64
N SER A 40 1.89 -26.10 17.72
CA SER A 40 1.52 -27.50 17.89
C SER A 40 0.26 -27.89 17.10
N ALA A 41 0.07 -29.19 16.83
CA ALA A 41 -1.10 -29.71 16.12
C ALA A 41 -2.42 -29.46 16.85
N ASP A 42 -2.39 -29.36 18.19
CA ASP A 42 -3.58 -29.04 19.00
C ASP A 42 -3.90 -27.53 19.01
N GLU A 43 -2.92 -26.69 18.71
CA GLU A 43 -3.03 -25.23 18.76
C GLU A 43 -3.37 -24.63 17.41
N TYR A 44 -2.84 -25.20 16.34
CA TYR A 44 -3.08 -24.75 14.98
C TYR A 44 -4.57 -24.62 14.62
N PRO A 45 -5.47 -25.60 14.88
CA PRO A 45 -6.89 -25.47 14.56
C PRO A 45 -7.59 -24.35 15.37
N ARG A 46 -7.20 -24.15 16.62
CA ARG A 46 -7.77 -23.10 17.49
C ARG A 46 -7.39 -21.70 17.01
N LEU A 47 -6.13 -21.53 16.60
CA LEU A 47 -5.65 -20.28 16.04
C LEU A 47 -6.31 -19.99 14.69
N LEU A 48 -6.51 -21.01 13.86
CA LEU A 48 -7.18 -20.90 12.56
C LEU A 48 -8.65 -20.47 12.73
N ASP A 49 -9.38 -21.10 13.66
CA ASP A 49 -10.77 -20.74 13.97
C ASP A 49 -10.89 -19.28 14.45
N THR A 50 -9.97 -18.85 15.32
CA THR A 50 -9.89 -17.46 15.78
C THR A 50 -9.67 -16.49 14.61
N LEU A 51 -8.78 -16.84 13.68
CA LEU A 51 -8.45 -16.02 12.50
C LEU A 51 -9.63 -15.83 11.55
N PHE A 52 -10.42 -16.88 11.33
CA PHE A 52 -11.59 -16.82 10.45
C PHE A 52 -12.85 -16.30 11.13
N GLY A 53 -12.95 -16.43 12.46
CA GLY A 53 -14.02 -15.81 13.25
C GLY A 53 -13.82 -14.31 13.46
N ALA A 54 -12.60 -13.80 13.30
CA ALA A 54 -12.28 -12.40 13.54
C ALA A 54 -12.77 -11.46 12.42
N THR A 55 -13.35 -10.35 12.84
CA THR A 55 -13.82 -9.23 12.01
C THR A 55 -12.95 -7.99 12.16
N THR A 56 -12.22 -7.87 13.28
CA THR A 56 -11.40 -6.70 13.59
C THR A 56 -9.93 -7.05 13.84
N LEU A 57 -9.05 -6.07 13.69
CA LEU A 57 -7.61 -6.25 13.92
C LEU A 57 -7.27 -6.57 15.40
N GLY A 58 -8.08 -6.10 16.34
CA GLY A 58 -7.89 -6.36 17.77
C GLY A 58 -8.16 -7.82 18.15
N GLU A 59 -9.13 -8.46 17.48
CA GLU A 59 -9.51 -9.87 17.73
C GLU A 59 -8.39 -10.85 17.36
N VAL A 60 -7.59 -10.54 16.34
CA VAL A 60 -6.45 -11.36 15.93
C VAL A 60 -5.15 -11.05 16.68
N ALA A 61 -5.13 -10.06 17.58
CA ALA A 61 -3.91 -9.64 18.27
C ALA A 61 -3.26 -10.80 19.06
N GLY A 62 -4.07 -11.64 19.72
CA GLY A 62 -3.60 -12.81 20.45
C GLY A 62 -2.96 -13.87 19.53
N VAL A 63 -3.47 -14.04 18.31
CA VAL A 63 -2.87 -14.94 17.31
C VAL A 63 -1.50 -14.41 16.90
N VAL A 64 -1.39 -13.11 16.63
CA VAL A 64 -0.13 -12.47 16.24
C VAL A 64 0.94 -12.54 17.33
N GLU A 65 0.56 -12.52 18.60
CA GLU A 65 1.48 -12.68 19.75
C GLU A 65 2.15 -14.07 19.79
N VAL A 66 1.44 -15.10 19.33
CA VAL A 66 1.94 -16.49 19.26
C VAL A 66 2.78 -16.71 18.01
N LEU A 67 2.43 -16.05 16.92
CA LEU A 67 3.15 -16.20 15.66
C LEU A 67 4.57 -15.62 15.74
N PRO A 68 5.58 -16.32 15.19
CA PRO A 68 6.92 -15.77 15.07
C PRO A 68 6.89 -14.45 14.30
N GLY A 69 7.73 -13.50 14.72
CA GLY A 69 7.79 -12.16 14.12
C GLY A 69 7.92 -12.24 12.60
N ALA A 70 7.14 -11.43 11.88
CA ALA A 70 7.20 -11.41 10.42
C ALA A 70 8.65 -11.12 9.98
N SER A 71 9.21 -11.97 9.13
CA SER A 71 10.55 -11.80 8.56
C SER A 71 10.61 -10.45 7.84
N THR A 72 11.28 -9.47 8.44
CA THR A 72 11.51 -8.13 7.86
C THR A 72 12.69 -8.09 6.90
N HIS A 73 13.25 -9.26 6.55
CA HIS A 73 14.41 -9.38 5.67
C HIS A 73 14.07 -9.24 4.18
N ASP A 74 12.81 -9.41 3.78
CA ASP A 74 12.38 -9.33 2.38
C ASP A 74 12.08 -7.89 1.91
N VAL A 75 13.06 -7.00 1.99
CA VAL A 75 13.06 -5.63 1.43
C VAL A 75 12.45 -4.55 2.36
N PRO A 76 13.27 -3.62 2.90
CA PRO A 76 12.75 -2.44 3.56
C PRO A 76 11.92 -1.61 2.58
N ALA A 77 10.76 -1.10 2.99
CA ALA A 77 9.91 -0.22 2.16
C ALA A 77 10.63 1.04 1.62
N ILE A 78 11.82 1.35 2.15
CA ILE A 78 12.71 2.42 1.66
C ILE A 78 13.36 2.08 0.31
N VAL A 79 13.34 0.81 -0.11
CA VAL A 79 13.99 0.28 -1.31
C VAL A 79 12.94 -0.25 -2.29
N GLU A 80 11.98 0.58 -2.72
CA GLU A 80 11.43 0.36 -4.06
C GLU A 80 12.59 0.55 -5.05
N ALA A 81 13.21 -0.55 -5.47
CA ALA A 81 14.18 -0.54 -6.54
C ALA A 81 13.46 -0.05 -7.81
N GLY A 82 13.64 1.23 -8.13
CA GLY A 82 13.22 1.75 -9.42
C GLY A 82 13.83 0.90 -10.55
N PRO A 83 13.20 0.84 -11.73
CA PRO A 83 13.61 -0.08 -12.81
C PRO A 83 14.99 0.21 -13.43
N GLY A 84 15.72 1.20 -12.92
CA GLY A 84 17.03 1.62 -13.43
C GLY A 84 18.17 0.73 -12.96
N ARG A 85 19.16 0.54 -13.82
CA ARG A 85 20.42 -0.13 -13.45
C ARG A 85 21.26 0.78 -12.55
N PRO A 86 22.13 0.24 -11.68
CA PRO A 86 23.05 1.06 -10.91
C PRO A 86 23.87 2.00 -11.81
N GLY A 87 23.77 3.31 -11.57
CA GLY A 87 24.43 4.35 -12.36
C GLY A 87 23.57 4.98 -13.48
N GLU A 88 22.35 4.51 -13.70
CA GLU A 88 21.39 5.17 -14.58
C GLU A 88 20.67 6.31 -13.84
N LEU A 89 20.59 7.48 -14.48
CA LEU A 89 19.80 8.60 -13.98
C LEU A 89 18.35 8.43 -14.40
N SER A 90 17.41 8.83 -13.54
CA SER A 90 15.99 8.87 -13.90
C SER A 90 15.77 9.80 -15.10
N GLU A 91 15.02 9.32 -16.09
CA GLU A 91 14.63 10.14 -17.24
C GLU A 91 13.76 11.32 -16.78
N ALA A 92 14.01 12.51 -17.35
CA ALA A 92 13.22 13.68 -17.04
C ALA A 92 11.76 13.41 -17.40
N ARG A 93 10.83 13.65 -16.46
CA ARG A 93 9.40 13.48 -16.69
C ARG A 93 8.98 14.36 -17.86
N ALA A 94 8.65 13.75 -19.00
CA ALA A 94 8.05 14.48 -20.10
C ALA A 94 6.76 15.16 -19.63
N PRO A 95 6.49 16.42 -20.04
CA PRO A 95 5.22 17.06 -19.73
C PRO A 95 4.09 16.20 -20.26
N SER A 96 3.05 16.00 -19.44
CA SER A 96 1.92 15.16 -19.85
C SER A 96 1.27 15.73 -21.12
N GLY A 97 0.76 14.85 -21.99
CA GLY A 97 0.06 15.28 -23.21
C GLY A 97 -1.10 16.26 -22.93
N ALA A 98 -1.73 16.13 -21.75
CA ALA A 98 -2.76 17.06 -21.28
C ALA A 98 -2.23 18.48 -21.01
N MET A 99 -0.99 18.62 -20.54
CA MET A 99 -0.38 19.94 -20.34
C MET A 99 -0.04 20.60 -21.69
N VAL A 100 0.50 19.82 -22.63
CA VAL A 100 0.79 20.29 -24.00
C VAL A 100 -0.50 20.74 -24.69
N ALA A 101 -1.58 19.96 -24.57
CA ALA A 101 -2.89 20.30 -25.15
C ALA A 101 -3.48 21.59 -24.57
N LYS A 102 -3.35 21.84 -23.27
CA LYS A 102 -3.83 23.07 -22.62
C LYS A 102 -3.09 24.32 -23.10
N VAL A 103 -1.77 24.24 -23.27
CA VAL A 103 -0.97 25.36 -23.79
C VAL A 103 -1.36 25.67 -25.23
N ALA A 104 -1.49 24.65 -26.08
CA ALA A 104 -1.91 24.83 -27.47
C ALA A 104 -3.31 25.45 -27.57
N ALA A 105 -4.26 24.96 -26.77
CA ALA A 105 -5.63 25.50 -26.73
C ALA A 105 -5.66 26.96 -26.26
N GLY A 106 -4.85 27.32 -25.25
CA GLY A 106 -4.73 28.70 -24.78
C GLY A 106 -4.21 29.66 -25.85
N GLY A 107 -3.22 29.23 -26.64
CA GLY A 107 -2.68 30.03 -27.76
C GLY A 107 -3.71 30.32 -28.84
N VAL A 108 -4.53 29.32 -29.22
CA VAL A 108 -5.59 29.49 -30.22
C VAL A 108 -6.65 30.46 -29.73
N VAL A 109 -7.10 30.34 -28.49
CA VAL A 109 -8.11 31.24 -27.91
C VAL A 109 -7.59 32.67 -27.83
N ALA A 110 -6.34 32.87 -27.42
CA ALA A 110 -5.72 34.20 -27.37
C ALA A 110 -5.63 34.85 -28.76
N LEU A 111 -5.27 34.08 -29.78
CA LEU A 111 -5.20 34.56 -31.16
C LEU A 111 -6.58 34.98 -31.69
N VAL A 112 -7.61 34.17 -31.44
CA VAL A 112 -8.99 34.47 -31.86
C VAL A 112 -9.49 35.73 -31.18
N LEU A 113 -9.26 35.89 -29.87
CA LEU A 113 -9.61 37.11 -29.13
C LEU A 113 -8.92 38.34 -29.71
N LEU A 114 -7.64 38.23 -30.03
CA LEU A 114 -6.87 39.33 -30.63
C LEU A 114 -7.43 39.74 -32.00
N LEU A 115 -7.82 38.78 -32.84
CA LEU A 115 -8.44 39.06 -34.14
C LEU A 115 -9.81 39.74 -33.99
N VAL A 116 -10.63 39.31 -33.03
CA VAL A 116 -11.93 39.94 -32.74
C VAL A 116 -11.75 41.40 -32.30
N ILE A 117 -10.79 41.66 -31.41
CA ILE A 117 -10.46 43.02 -30.95
C ILE A 117 -9.99 43.89 -32.13
N LEU A 118 -9.09 43.36 -32.96
CA LEU A 118 -8.58 44.09 -34.13
C LEU A 118 -9.71 44.45 -35.11
N PHE A 119 -10.61 43.51 -35.38
CA PHE A 119 -11.77 43.75 -36.24
C PHE A 119 -12.70 44.82 -35.67
N ALA A 120 -12.94 44.82 -34.35
CA ALA A 120 -13.78 45.81 -33.69
C ALA A 120 -13.17 47.24 -33.72
N ILE A 121 -11.85 47.37 -33.82
CA ILE A 121 -11.16 48.68 -33.94
C ILE A 121 -11.18 49.20 -35.38
N LEU A 122 -11.16 48.30 -36.37
CA LEU A 122 -11.07 48.64 -37.79
C LEU A 122 -12.44 48.91 -38.46
N LEU A 123 -13.54 48.60 -37.77
CA LEU A 123 -14.91 48.84 -38.21
C LEU A 123 -15.46 50.16 -37.64
#